data_AF-A0A1Q4BEX0-F1
#
_entry.id   AF-A0A1Q4BEX0-F1
#
_cell.length_a   1.000
_cell.length_b   1.000
_cell.length_c   1.000
_cell.angle_alpha   90.00
_cell.angle_beta   90.00
_cell.angle_gamma   90.00
#
_symmetry.space_group_name_H-M   'P 1'
#
loop_
_entity.id
_entity.type
_entity.pdbx_description
1 polymer ?
#
loop_
_entity_poly.entity_id
_entity_poly.type
_entity_poly.pdbx_seq_one_letter_code
_entity_poly.pdbx_strand_id
1 'polypeptide(L)'
;MSLRKSPAQRSALRHIKQWTRERFQLDEDETVLVAELACGLPGCPPLETVIAFWTNDGADRHHIKIFKPAIEVTEDDLPPRWMKKALIIHDSFGCDCC
;
A
#
# COMPACT_ATOMS: atom_id res chain seq x y z
N MET A 1 4.25 -11.55 19.31
CA MET A 1 3.98 -12.83 18.61
C MET A 1 4.05 -12.58 17.11
N SER A 2 5.08 -13.11 16.43
CA SER A 2 5.18 -13.02 14.97
C SER A 2 4.24 -14.07 14.36
N LEU A 3 3.06 -13.63 13.90
CA LEU A 3 2.18 -14.48 13.10
C LEU A 3 2.91 -14.78 11.80
N ARG A 4 3.38 -16.03 11.63
CA ARG A 4 3.86 -16.50 10.33
C ARG A 4 2.70 -16.33 9.35
N LYS A 5 2.88 -15.48 8.33
CA LYS A 5 1.87 -15.24 7.31
C LYS A 5 1.51 -16.56 6.63
N SER A 6 0.20 -16.83 6.50
CA SER A 6 -0.29 -18.03 5.82
C SER A 6 0.15 -18.03 4.35
N PRO A 7 0.19 -19.20 3.67
CA PRO A 7 0.44 -19.26 2.24
C PRO A 7 -0.53 -18.37 1.42
N ALA A 8 -1.80 -18.32 1.83
CA ALA A 8 -2.82 -17.49 1.20
C ALA A 8 -2.50 -15.99 1.34
N GLN A 9 -2.14 -15.53 2.54
CA GLN A 9 -1.71 -14.14 2.76
C GLN A 9 -0.49 -13.77 1.92
N ARG A 10 0.50 -14.67 1.83
CA ARG A 10 1.67 -14.43 0.97
C ARG A 10 1.30 -14.33 -0.51
N SER A 11 0.32 -15.10 -0.96
CA SER A 11 -0.18 -14.99 -2.35
C SER A 11 -0.92 -13.68 -2.59
N ALA A 12 -1.79 -13.28 -1.66
CA ALA A 12 -2.52 -12.03 -1.74
C ALA A 12 -1.57 -10.82 -1.82
N LEU A 13 -0.55 -10.75 -0.95
CA LEU A 13 0.47 -9.69 -0.98
C LEU A 13 1.21 -9.64 -2.33
N ARG A 14 1.48 -10.79 -2.98
CA ARG A 14 2.09 -10.82 -4.32
C ARG A 14 1.14 -10.31 -5.39
N HIS A 15 -0.14 -10.70 -5.35
CA HIS A 15 -1.14 -10.21 -6.32
C HIS A 15 -1.30 -8.70 -6.22
N ILE A 16 -1.43 -8.17 -5.00
CA ILE A 16 -1.53 -6.72 -4.78
C ILE A 16 -0.30 -5.99 -5.31
N LYS A 17 0.90 -6.55 -5.10
CA LYS A 17 2.14 -5.98 -5.64
C LYS A 17 2.14 -5.95 -7.17
N GLN A 18 1.64 -7.01 -7.81
CA GLN A 18 1.51 -7.09 -9.27
C GLN A 18 0.50 -6.06 -9.80
N TRP A 19 -0.72 -6.03 -9.24
CA TRP A 19 -1.75 -5.05 -9.60
C TRP A 19 -1.26 -3.61 -9.43
N THR A 20 -0.51 -3.32 -8.37
CA THR A 20 0.07 -1.99 -8.15
C THR A 20 1.00 -1.60 -9.29
N ARG A 21 1.87 -2.51 -9.73
CA ARG A 21 2.79 -2.24 -10.86
C ARG A 21 2.03 -2.01 -12.15
N GLU A 22 1.09 -2.88 -12.47
CA GLU A 22 0.29 -2.79 -13.69
C GLU A 22 -0.56 -1.49 -13.70
N ARG A 23 -1.25 -1.19 -12.59
CA ARG A 23 -2.14 -0.02 -12.45
C ARG A 23 -1.39 1.30 -12.59
N PHE A 24 -0.20 1.42 -12.00
CA PHE A 24 0.58 2.66 -11.99
C PHE A 24 1.70 2.71 -13.01
N GLN A 25 1.78 1.68 -13.88
CA GLN A 25 2.80 1.52 -14.92
C GLN A 25 4.20 1.71 -14.34
N LEU A 26 4.51 0.90 -13.32
CA LEU A 26 5.79 0.98 -12.61
C LEU A 26 6.84 0.16 -13.35
N ASP A 27 8.03 0.72 -13.48
CA ASP A 27 9.18 0.05 -14.11
C ASP A 27 9.74 -1.06 -13.20
N GLU A 28 10.61 -1.92 -13.74
CA GLU A 28 11.13 -3.09 -13.01
C GLU A 28 12.04 -2.70 -11.83
N ASP A 29 12.74 -1.58 -11.98
CA ASP A 29 13.62 -0.96 -10.98
C ASP A 29 12.84 -0.16 -9.92
N GLU A 30 11.59 0.22 -10.20
CA GLU A 30 10.73 0.88 -9.23
C GLU A 30 10.36 -0.09 -8.08
N THR A 31 10.66 0.36 -6.86
CA THR A 31 10.45 -0.44 -5.67
C THR A 31 8.99 -0.40 -5.25
N VAL A 32 8.40 -1.58 -5.03
CA VAL A 32 7.05 -1.75 -4.48
C VAL A 32 7.09 -2.62 -3.24
N LEU A 33 6.56 -2.08 -2.14
CA LEU A 33 6.36 -2.74 -0.85
C LEU A 33 4.86 -2.89 -0.60
N VAL A 34 4.46 -4.10 -0.21
CA VAL A 34 3.09 -4.38 0.26
C VAL A 34 3.18 -5.06 1.62
N ALA A 35 2.50 -4.51 2.61
CA ALA A 35 2.46 -5.01 3.97
C ALA A 35 1.03 -5.05 4.50
N GLU A 36 0.76 -5.99 5.39
CA GLU A 36 -0.46 -6.03 6.19
C GLU A 36 -0.06 -5.69 7.63
N LEU A 37 -0.75 -4.72 8.22
CA LEU A 37 -0.46 -4.16 9.54
C LEU A 37 -1.72 -4.24 10.40
N ALA A 38 -1.54 -4.37 11.72
CA ALA A 38 -2.66 -4.23 12.64
C ALA A 38 -3.01 -2.75 12.82
N CYS A 39 -4.29 -2.39 12.65
CA CYS A 39 -4.74 -1.03 12.92
C CYS A 39 -4.99 -0.86 14.43
N GLY A 40 -4.27 0.08 15.05
CA GLY A 40 -4.36 0.34 16.50
C GLY A 40 -5.45 1.33 16.90
N LEU A 41 -6.25 1.83 15.97
CA LEU A 41 -7.22 2.90 16.22
C LEU A 41 -8.60 2.35 16.63
N PRO A 42 -9.29 2.99 17.60
CA PRO A 42 -10.66 2.62 17.95
C PRO A 42 -11.60 2.69 16.74
N GLY A 43 -12.34 1.61 16.49
CA GLY A 43 -13.29 1.51 15.36
C GLY A 43 -12.66 1.13 14.01
N CYS A 44 -11.34 0.95 13.95
CA CYS A 44 -10.65 0.50 12.74
C CYS A 44 -10.73 -1.03 12.60
N PRO A 45 -10.83 -1.58 11.37
CA PRO A 45 -10.66 -3.01 11.13
C PRO A 45 -9.35 -3.52 11.73
N PRO A 46 -9.28 -4.77 12.21
CA PRO A 46 -8.11 -5.27 12.92
C PRO A 46 -6.84 -5.29 12.06
N LEU A 47 -6.99 -5.36 10.73
CA LEU A 47 -5.89 -5.37 9.77
C LEU A 47 -6.13 -4.34 8.65
N GLU A 48 -5.06 -3.66 8.27
CA GLU A 48 -4.99 -2.80 7.10
C GLU A 48 -3.89 -3.27 6.16
N THR A 49 -4.09 -3.07 4.86
CA THR A 49 -3.09 -3.32 3.83
C THR A 49 -2.48 -1.99 3.39
N VAL A 50 -1.17 -1.91 3.54
CA VAL A 50 -0.35 -0.76 3.17
C VAL A 50 0.44 -1.09 1.92
N ILE A 51 0.35 -0.21 0.92
CA ILE A 51 1.14 -0.26 -0.30
C ILE A 51 2.01 0.99 -0.31
N ALA A 52 3.33 0.80 -0.44
CA ALA A 52 4.27 1.90 -0.64
C ALA A 52 5.11 1.62 -1.89
N PHE A 53 5.30 2.62 -2.73
CA PHE A 53 6.17 2.50 -3.89
C PHE A 53 6.91 3.80 -4.15
N TRP A 54 8.04 3.69 -4.84
CA TRP A 54 8.91 4.81 -5.15
C TRP A 54 9.04 4.96 -6.65
N THR A 55 8.91 6.19 -7.14
CA THR A 55 9.07 6.53 -8.56
C THR A 55 10.09 7.66 -8.71
N ASN A 56 10.47 7.97 -9.96
CA ASN A 56 11.42 9.05 -10.27
C ASN A 56 12.75 8.87 -9.52
N ASP A 57 13.40 7.72 -9.69
CA ASP A 57 14.67 7.36 -9.04
C ASP A 57 14.64 7.46 -7.50
N GLY A 58 13.46 7.24 -6.90
CA GLY A 58 13.28 7.30 -5.46
C GLY A 58 12.90 8.68 -4.90
N ALA A 59 12.80 9.71 -5.75
CA ALA A 59 12.42 11.05 -5.32
C ALA A 59 10.97 11.13 -4.85
N ASP A 60 10.06 10.40 -5.51
CA ASP A 60 8.64 10.42 -5.18
C ASP A 60 8.25 9.15 -4.44
N ARG A 61 7.84 9.31 -3.17
CA ARG A 61 7.32 8.22 -2.35
C ARG A 61 5.80 8.25 -2.35
N HIS A 62 5.18 7.17 -2.77
CA HIS A 62 3.73 6.99 -2.80
C HIS A 62 3.27 6.07 -1.67
N HIS A 63 2.09 6.33 -1.12
CA HIS A 63 1.51 5.49 -0.06
C HIS A 63 -0.01 5.37 -0.22
N ILE A 64 -0.49 4.14 -0.17
CA ILE A 64 -1.91 3.80 -0.18
C ILE A 64 -2.21 2.98 1.07
N LYS A 65 -3.29 3.34 1.76
CA LYS A 65 -3.86 2.55 2.86
C LYS A 65 -5.22 2.01 2.46
N ILE A 66 -5.37 0.70 2.52
CA ILE A 66 -6.63 0.00 2.31
C ILE A 66 -7.01 -0.62 3.64
N PHE A 67 -8.15 -0.21 4.21
CA PHE A 67 -8.63 -0.70 5.52
C PHE A 67 -9.29 -2.09 5.40
N LYS A 68 -8.57 -3.04 4.80
CA LYS A 68 -8.94 -4.43 4.62
C LYS A 68 -7.71 -5.32 4.82
N PRO A 69 -7.89 -6.57 5.31
CA PRO A 69 -6.83 -7.56 5.26
C PRO A 69 -6.46 -7.87 3.81
N ALA A 70 -5.21 -8.26 3.56
CA ALA A 70 -4.68 -8.43 2.21
C ALA A 70 -5.48 -9.46 1.39
N ILE A 71 -6.05 -10.47 2.05
CA ILE A 71 -6.86 -11.52 1.43
C ILE A 71 -8.21 -11.01 0.87
N GLU A 72 -8.70 -9.88 1.37
CA GLU A 72 -9.96 -9.26 0.94
C GLU A 72 -9.73 -8.09 -0.03
N VAL A 73 -8.48 -7.71 -0.27
CA VAL A 73 -8.13 -6.67 -1.23
C VAL A 73 -8.33 -7.19 -2.64
N THR A 74 -9.06 -6.42 -3.43
CA THR A 74 -9.31 -6.66 -4.85
C THR A 74 -8.62 -5.60 -5.70
N GLU A 75 -8.55 -5.81 -7.01
CA GLU A 75 -7.95 -4.84 -7.92
C GLU A 75 -8.68 -3.49 -7.95
N ASP A 76 -9.99 -3.50 -7.70
CA ASP A 76 -10.84 -2.30 -7.67
C ASP A 76 -10.62 -1.44 -6.41
N ASP A 77 -10.04 -2.02 -5.36
CA ASP A 77 -9.65 -1.28 -4.16
C ASP A 77 -8.40 -0.39 -4.40
N LEU A 78 -7.65 -0.64 -5.49
CA LEU A 78 -6.52 0.21 -5.84
C LEU A 78 -7.02 1.53 -6.46
N PRO A 79 -6.45 2.68 -6.08
CA PRO A 79 -6.78 3.95 -6.70
C PRO A 79 -6.58 3.90 -8.21
N PRO A 80 -7.38 4.65 -8.98
CA PRO A 80 -7.18 4.74 -10.40
C PRO A 80 -5.85 5.44 -10.72
N ARG A 81 -5.25 5.07 -11.85
CA ARG A 81 -3.92 5.55 -12.27
C ARG A 81 -3.77 7.08 -12.23
N TRP A 82 -4.81 7.82 -12.60
CA TRP A 82 -4.78 9.28 -12.62
C TRP A 82 -4.56 9.91 -11.24
N MET A 83 -4.78 9.16 -10.16
CA MET A 83 -4.52 9.59 -8.79
C MET A 83 -3.06 9.44 -8.36
N LYS A 84 -2.17 8.82 -9.18
CA LYS A 84 -0.76 8.55 -8.83
C LYS A 84 -0.07 9.75 -8.16
N LYS A 85 -0.19 10.95 -8.74
CA LYS A 85 0.44 12.16 -8.18
C LYS A 85 -0.13 12.58 -6.83
N ALA A 86 -1.42 12.34 -6.58
CA ALA A 86 -2.07 12.67 -5.31
C ALA A 86 -1.70 11.69 -4.18
N LEU A 87 -1.08 10.55 -4.51
CA LEU A 87 -0.62 9.56 -3.53
C LEU A 87 0.81 9.82 -3.04
N ILE A 88 1.48 10.84 -3.58
CA ILE A 88 2.83 11.24 -3.14
C ILE A 88 2.72 11.77 -1.70
N ILE A 89 3.46 11.16 -0.80
CA ILE A 89 3.69 11.72 0.52
C ILE A 89 4.80 12.75 0.39
N HIS A 90 4.47 14.00 0.67
CA HIS A 90 5.47 15.00 0.99
C HIS A 90 5.85 14.79 2.47
N ASP A 91 7.15 14.66 2.77
CA ASP A 91 7.69 14.61 4.15
C ASP A 91 7.30 15.86 4.99
N SER A 92 6.61 16.83 4.37
CA SER A 92 6.05 18.05 4.94
C SER A 92 4.59 17.91 5.38
N PHE A 93 4.17 16.77 5.91
CA PHE A 93 3.09 16.78 6.91
C PHE A 93 3.72 16.49 8.27
N GLY A 94 4.45 17.49 8.77
CA GLY A 94 4.42 17.74 10.20
C GLY A 94 2.95 17.82 10.59
N CYS A 95 2.52 16.88 11.41
CA CYS A 95 1.29 17.03 12.18
C CYS A 95 1.42 18.28 13.07
N ASP A 96 1.14 19.45 12.52
CA ASP A 96 0.62 20.56 13.33
C ASP A 96 -0.90 20.51 13.21
N CYS A 97 -1.49 19.56 13.92
CA CYS A 97 -2.87 19.68 14.36
C CYS A 97 -2.88 20.67 15.53
N CYS A 98 -3.49 21.84 15.33
CA CYS A 98 -4.05 22.69 16.39
C CYS A 98 -5.48 23.04 15.99
#